data_AF-K2ETQ6-F1
#
_entry.id   AF-K2ETQ6-F1
#
_cell.length_a   1.000
_cell.length_b   1.000
_cell.length_c   1.000
_cell.angle_alpha   90.00
_cell.angle_beta   90.00
_cell.angle_gamma   90.00
#
_symmetry.space_group_name_H-M   'P 1'
#
loop_
_entity.id
_entity.type
_entity.pdbx_description
1 polymer ?
#
loop_
_entity_poly.entity_id
_entity_poly.type
_entity_poly.pdbx_seq_one_letter_code
_entity_poly.pdbx_strand_id
1 'polypeptide(L)'
;MKIIILHGDDIGKSYLRLKKFIDVARERSWEVSYIDESNQNFEEVLSASSLFGTEQFFILKDIKKLGKKEFVWLNKKYKELPGNLIIYFEGTLNATILKSFPDDSKIEEFKLPVLLWNFLDNLIPGRSEYSVKTLHKILEKEPVEFVFSLIARHFKDLYWVKVDAASTGFPFWKMNKLKSQTSKFTSEKLRQFIDLLSKMDIEVKTSKANLEDELDLLIIKQLE
;
A
#
# COMPACT_ATOMS: atom_id res chain seq x y z
N MET A 1 -13.30 21.38 11.36
CA MET A 1 -12.41 20.19 11.34
C MET A 1 -11.45 20.23 10.16
N LYS A 2 -10.18 19.87 10.35
CA LYS A 2 -9.24 19.61 9.24
C LYS A 2 -9.32 18.13 8.83
N ILE A 3 -9.36 17.88 7.53
CA ILE A 3 -9.42 16.51 6.98
C ILE A 3 -8.11 16.22 6.27
N ILE A 4 -7.46 15.11 6.65
CA ILE A 4 -6.23 14.63 6.01
C ILE A 4 -6.53 13.27 5.39
N ILE A 5 -6.23 13.13 4.11
CA ILE A 5 -6.45 11.89 3.35
C ILE A 5 -5.08 11.30 3.02
N LEU A 6 -4.83 10.09 3.49
CA LEU A 6 -3.62 9.32 3.25
C LEU A 6 -3.97 8.16 2.33
N HIS A 7 -3.38 8.14 1.14
CA HIS A 7 -3.56 7.06 0.17
C HIS A 7 -2.29 6.84 -0.63
N GLY A 8 -2.13 5.69 -1.26
CA GLY A 8 -0.97 5.42 -2.10
C GLY A 8 -0.69 3.94 -2.32
N ASP A 9 0.21 3.67 -3.26
CA ASP A 9 0.69 2.33 -3.56
C ASP A 9 1.73 1.85 -2.52
N ASP A 10 2.41 2.78 -1.84
CA ASP A 10 3.34 2.50 -0.75
C ASP A 10 2.60 2.42 0.60
N ILE A 11 2.08 1.22 0.90
CA ILE A 11 1.33 0.92 2.13
C ILE A 11 2.20 1.14 3.36
N GLY A 12 3.49 0.81 3.30
CA GLY A 12 4.42 0.94 4.42
C GLY A 12 4.61 2.41 4.82
N LYS A 13 4.95 3.29 3.87
CA LYS A 13 5.14 4.71 4.16
C LYS A 13 3.84 5.41 4.55
N SER A 14 2.73 5.10 3.88
CA SER A 14 1.42 5.67 4.23
C SER A 14 0.98 5.27 5.65
N TYR A 15 1.20 4.01 6.05
CA TYR A 15 0.90 3.56 7.40
C TYR A 15 1.83 4.18 8.46
N LEU A 16 3.13 4.28 8.17
CA LEU A 16 4.07 4.98 9.06
C LEU A 16 3.67 6.44 9.26
N ARG A 17 3.16 7.09 8.22
CA ARG A 17 2.62 8.45 8.31
C ARG A 17 1.38 8.52 9.21
N LEU A 18 0.43 7.60 9.06
CA LEU A 18 -0.73 7.48 9.94
C LEU A 18 -0.29 7.30 11.40
N LYS A 19 0.65 6.40 11.66
CA LYS A 19 1.18 6.14 13.00
C LYS A 19 1.78 7.40 13.63
N LYS A 20 2.57 8.17 12.89
CA LYS A 20 3.10 9.47 13.35
C LYS A 20 2.00 10.44 13.78
N PHE A 21 0.89 10.50 13.05
CA PHE A 21 -0.23 11.36 13.44
C PHE A 21 -0.91 10.88 14.73
N ILE A 22 -1.08 9.56 14.91
CA ILE A 22 -1.63 8.96 16.13
C ILE A 22 -0.72 9.26 17.33
N ASP A 23 0.59 9.12 17.16
CA ASP A 23 1.56 9.36 18.22
C ASP A 23 1.54 10.84 18.65
N VAL A 24 1.52 11.78 17.70
CA VAL A 24 1.40 13.22 17.99
C VAL A 24 0.07 13.57 18.66
N ALA A 25 -1.04 12.94 18.24
CA ALA A 25 -2.34 13.13 18.87
C ALA A 25 -2.33 12.65 20.33
N ARG A 26 -1.71 11.51 20.62
CA ARG A 26 -1.54 10.98 21.98
C ARG A 26 -0.66 11.86 22.86
N GLU A 27 0.46 12.36 22.33
CA GLU A 27 1.33 13.30 23.04
C GLU A 27 0.59 14.59 23.43
N ARG A 28 -0.32 15.05 22.57
CA ARG A 28 -1.18 16.23 22.83
C ARG A 28 -2.41 15.92 23.68
N SER A 29 -2.54 14.68 24.17
CA SER A 29 -3.70 14.21 24.95
C SER A 29 -5.04 14.37 24.22
N TRP A 30 -5.04 14.21 22.89
CA TRP A 30 -6.27 14.21 22.08
C TRP A 30 -7.01 12.87 22.21
N GLU A 31 -8.34 12.93 22.17
CA GLU A 31 -9.20 11.76 22.22
C GLU A 31 -9.22 11.08 20.85
N VAL A 32 -8.62 9.88 20.75
CA VAL A 32 -8.49 9.15 19.47
C VAL A 32 -9.66 8.19 19.28
N SER A 33 -10.50 8.45 18.29
CA SER A 33 -11.69 7.65 17.97
C SER A 33 -11.55 6.95 16.62
N TYR A 34 -11.70 5.62 16.61
CA TYR A 34 -11.69 4.80 15.39
C TYR A 34 -13.11 4.58 14.88
N ILE A 35 -13.43 5.15 13.73
CA ILE A 35 -14.78 5.08 13.15
C ILE A 35 -15.10 3.66 12.64
N ASP A 36 -14.10 2.91 12.20
CA ASP A 36 -14.33 1.57 11.66
C ASP A 36 -14.75 0.52 12.70
N GLU A 37 -14.41 0.76 13.96
CA GLU A 37 -14.57 -0.18 15.08
C GLU A 37 -15.82 0.14 15.91
N SER A 38 -16.44 1.31 15.69
CA SER A 38 -17.69 1.69 16.35
C SER A 38 -18.91 1.12 15.62
N ASN A 39 -19.85 0.56 16.37
CA ASN A 39 -21.20 0.20 15.86
C ASN A 39 -22.11 1.43 15.61
N GLN A 40 -21.59 2.64 15.83
CA GLN A 40 -22.31 3.90 15.68
C GLN A 40 -22.19 4.45 14.26
N ASN A 41 -23.16 5.27 13.85
CA ASN A 41 -23.16 5.87 12.51
C ASN A 41 -22.02 6.88 12.36
N PHE A 42 -21.46 6.98 11.15
CA PHE A 42 -20.39 7.93 10.80
C PHE A 42 -20.68 9.38 11.26
N GLU A 43 -21.93 9.82 11.09
CA GLU A 43 -22.39 11.16 11.45
C GLU A 43 -22.41 11.37 12.98
N GLU A 44 -22.79 10.34 13.74
CA GLU A 44 -22.88 10.39 15.21
C GLU A 44 -21.49 10.46 15.83
N VAL A 45 -20.54 9.65 15.34
CA VAL A 45 -19.17 9.62 15.85
C VAL A 45 -18.49 10.97 15.62
N LEU A 46 -18.65 11.56 14.43
CA LEU A 46 -18.04 12.85 14.10
C LEU A 46 -18.72 14.04 14.81
N SER A 47 -20.00 13.93 15.13
CA SER A 47 -20.74 14.97 15.84
C SER A 47 -20.64 14.86 17.36
N ALA A 48 -20.13 13.74 17.87
CA ALA A 48 -19.92 13.54 19.30
C ALA A 48 -18.94 14.59 19.80
N SER A 49 -19.38 15.47 20.71
CA SER A 49 -18.49 16.45 21.34
C SER A 49 -17.82 15.83 22.57
N SER A 50 -16.55 16.14 22.80
CA SER A 50 -15.85 15.64 23.97
C SER A 50 -16.43 16.28 25.23
N LEU A 51 -16.87 15.46 26.18
CA LEU A 51 -17.44 15.92 27.45
C LEU A 51 -16.41 16.65 28.33
N PHE A 52 -15.12 16.45 28.05
CA PHE A 52 -14.00 17.01 28.81
C PHE A 52 -13.33 18.21 28.11
N GLY A 53 -13.88 18.67 26.99
CA GLY A 53 -13.30 19.78 26.22
C GLY A 53 -11.96 19.47 25.56
N THR A 54 -11.54 18.20 25.52
CA THR A 54 -10.34 17.75 24.80
C THR A 54 -10.60 17.72 23.30
N GLU A 55 -9.61 18.14 22.51
CA GLU A 55 -9.70 18.05 21.05
C GLU A 55 -9.78 16.58 20.61
N GLN A 56 -10.66 16.32 19.64
CA GLN A 56 -10.91 14.97 19.13
C GLN A 56 -10.13 14.69 17.85
N PHE A 57 -9.69 13.45 17.72
CA PHE A 57 -8.91 12.96 16.61
C PHE A 57 -9.55 11.68 16.06
N PHE A 58 -10.19 11.82 14.91
CA PHE A 58 -10.95 10.74 14.29
C PHE A 58 -10.11 10.02 13.23
N ILE A 59 -10.22 8.69 13.18
CA ILE A 59 -9.50 7.84 12.23
C ILE A 59 -10.49 6.94 11.51
N LEU A 60 -10.46 6.99 10.18
CA LEU A 60 -11.18 6.10 9.28
C LEU A 60 -10.17 5.38 8.39
N LYS A 61 -9.99 4.06 8.57
CA LYS A 61 -9.09 3.18 7.83
C LYS A 61 -9.75 2.55 6.59
N ASP A 62 -11.08 2.48 6.52
CA ASP A 62 -11.77 1.94 5.35
C ASP A 62 -12.78 2.92 4.74
N ILE A 63 -12.34 3.65 3.72
CA ILE A 63 -13.19 4.56 2.94
C ILE A 63 -14.37 3.84 2.27
N LYS A 64 -14.32 2.52 2.06
CA LYS A 64 -15.40 1.77 1.41
C LYS A 64 -16.68 1.75 2.27
N LYS A 65 -16.57 2.07 3.56
CA LYS A 65 -17.72 2.27 4.44
C LYS A 65 -18.44 3.60 4.21
N LEU A 66 -17.84 4.55 3.47
CA LEU A 66 -18.48 5.80 3.11
C LEU A 66 -19.30 5.66 1.83
N GLY A 67 -20.60 5.85 1.96
CA GLY A 67 -21.51 6.02 0.84
C GLY A 67 -21.62 7.47 0.39
N LYS A 68 -22.42 7.70 -0.66
CA LYS A 68 -22.66 9.04 -1.22
C LYS A 68 -23.31 10.00 -0.21
N LYS A 69 -24.09 9.49 0.75
CA LYS A 69 -24.81 10.31 1.73
C LYS A 69 -23.83 10.93 2.73
N GLU A 70 -22.87 10.12 3.17
CA GLU A 70 -21.84 10.48 4.14
C GLU A 70 -20.89 11.54 3.57
N PHE A 71 -20.50 11.43 2.28
CA PHE A 71 -19.74 12.47 1.59
C PHE A 71 -20.49 13.81 1.51
N VAL A 72 -21.77 13.77 1.15
CA VAL A 72 -22.61 14.99 1.05
C VAL A 72 -22.79 15.63 2.43
N TRP A 73 -22.98 14.82 3.47
CA TRP A 73 -23.08 15.30 4.84
C TRP A 73 -21.76 15.93 5.30
N LEU A 74 -20.63 15.24 5.10
CA LEU A 74 -19.30 15.70 5.47
C LEU A 74 -18.98 17.04 4.80
N ASN A 75 -19.26 17.18 3.49
CA ASN A 75 -19.04 18.44 2.76
C ASN A 75 -19.87 19.62 3.29
N LYS A 76 -21.06 19.35 3.83
CA LYS A 76 -21.90 20.40 4.43
C LYS A 76 -21.48 20.77 5.84
N LYS A 77 -21.00 19.80 6.63
CA LYS A 77 -20.82 19.95 8.08
C LYS A 77 -19.37 20.06 8.56
N TYR A 78 -18.36 19.72 7.75
CA TYR A 78 -16.96 19.67 8.20
C TYR A 78 -16.41 20.95 8.84
N LYS A 79 -16.93 22.14 8.47
CA LYS A 79 -16.52 23.41 9.07
C LYS A 79 -17.02 23.58 10.50
N GLU A 80 -18.18 23.03 10.81
CA GLU A 80 -18.85 23.13 12.12
C GLU A 80 -18.40 22.02 13.08
N LEU A 81 -17.80 20.94 12.57
CA LEU A 81 -17.36 19.81 13.37
C LEU A 81 -16.07 20.13 14.15
N PRO A 82 -16.01 19.77 15.45
CA PRO A 82 -14.79 19.86 16.26
C PRO A 82 -13.77 18.79 15.85
N GLY A 83 -12.49 19.06 16.09
CA GLY A 83 -11.42 18.07 15.94
C GLY A 83 -10.78 17.96 14.54
N ASN A 84 -10.05 16.87 14.33
CA ASN A 84 -9.35 16.52 13.10
C ASN A 84 -9.74 15.11 12.64
N LEU A 85 -9.90 14.90 11.33
CA LEU A 85 -10.23 13.60 10.75
C LEU A 85 -9.10 13.13 9.83
N ILE A 86 -8.59 11.93 10.07
CA ILE A 86 -7.69 11.24 9.15
C ILE A 86 -8.43 10.10 8.48
N ILE A 87 -8.40 10.11 7.15
CA ILE A 87 -8.90 9.04 6.30
C ILE A 87 -7.71 8.34 5.69
N TYR A 88 -7.52 7.08 6.04
CA TYR A 88 -6.50 6.20 5.52
C TYR A 88 -7.14 5.22 4.53
N PHE A 89 -6.48 4.99 3.40
CA PHE A 89 -6.88 3.99 2.44
C PHE A 89 -5.67 3.21 1.94
N GLU A 90 -5.76 1.88 1.99
CA GLU A 90 -4.75 0.99 1.42
C GLU A 90 -4.90 0.92 -0.10
N GLY A 91 -4.08 1.69 -0.81
CA GLY A 91 -4.07 1.79 -2.26
C GLY A 91 -4.31 3.20 -2.77
N THR A 92 -4.46 3.34 -4.07
CA THR A 92 -4.71 4.63 -4.73
C THR A 92 -6.21 4.94 -4.81
N LEU A 93 -6.59 6.17 -4.43
CA LEU A 93 -7.95 6.66 -4.59
C LEU A 93 -8.14 7.29 -5.97
N ASN A 94 -9.29 7.03 -6.58
CA ASN A 94 -9.66 7.65 -7.85
C ASN A 94 -9.90 9.15 -7.67
N ALA A 95 -9.56 9.94 -8.69
CA ALA A 95 -9.76 11.39 -8.70
C ALA A 95 -11.23 11.79 -8.41
N THR A 96 -12.22 10.98 -8.78
CA THR A 96 -13.64 11.22 -8.49
C THR A 96 -13.94 11.17 -6.99
N ILE A 97 -13.32 10.24 -6.26
CA ILE A 97 -13.50 10.10 -4.80
C ILE A 97 -12.75 11.24 -4.09
N LEU A 98 -11.55 11.58 -4.56
CA LEU A 98 -10.81 12.73 -4.03
C LEU A 98 -11.59 14.04 -4.18
N LYS A 99 -12.24 14.23 -5.33
CA LYS A 99 -13.14 15.39 -5.59
C LYS A 99 -14.43 15.40 -4.77
N SER A 100 -14.83 14.26 -4.18
CA SER A 100 -16.00 14.22 -3.30
C SER A 100 -15.71 14.71 -1.88
N PHE A 101 -14.44 14.93 -1.52
CA PHE A 101 -14.05 15.54 -0.25
C PHE A 101 -14.05 17.07 -0.33
N PRO A 102 -14.07 17.76 0.83
CA PRO A 102 -14.02 19.22 0.85
C PRO A 102 -12.73 19.77 0.26
N ASP A 103 -12.79 20.94 -0.37
CA ASP A 103 -11.62 21.60 -0.99
C ASP A 103 -10.49 21.92 0.01
N ASP A 104 -10.81 22.07 1.29
CA ASP A 104 -9.86 22.32 2.37
C ASP A 104 -9.20 21.03 2.92
N SER A 105 -9.44 19.89 2.27
CA SER A 105 -8.83 18.62 2.65
C SER A 105 -7.38 18.53 2.17
N LYS A 106 -6.49 18.08 3.05
CA LYS A 106 -5.09 17.84 2.71
C LYS A 106 -4.91 16.41 2.20
N ILE A 107 -4.52 16.26 0.94
CA ILE A 107 -4.28 14.96 0.31
C ILE A 107 -2.77 14.66 0.33
N GLU A 108 -2.35 13.56 0.96
CA GLU A 108 -0.98 13.06 0.89
C GLU A 108 -0.97 11.72 0.14
N GLU A 109 -0.41 11.73 -1.08
CA GLU A 109 -0.32 10.55 -1.96
C GLU A 109 1.07 9.91 -1.87
N PHE A 110 1.13 8.62 -1.52
CA PHE A 110 2.36 7.83 -1.39
C PHE A 110 2.54 6.88 -2.58
N LYS A 111 3.08 7.40 -3.68
CA LYS A 111 3.39 6.58 -4.87
C LYS A 111 4.68 5.82 -4.68
N LEU A 112 4.70 4.58 -5.17
CA LEU A 112 5.95 3.83 -5.33
C LEU A 112 6.83 4.51 -6.40
N PRO A 113 8.16 4.50 -6.22
CA PRO A 113 9.08 5.05 -7.21
C PRO A 113 8.89 4.40 -8.59
N VAL A 114 8.88 5.22 -9.65
CA VAL A 114 8.78 4.73 -11.05
C VAL A 114 9.89 3.72 -11.37
N LEU A 115 11.08 3.90 -10.79
CA LEU A 115 12.20 2.98 -10.90
C LEU A 115 11.84 1.57 -10.43
N LEU A 116 11.07 1.44 -9.34
CA LEU A 116 10.68 0.17 -8.76
C LEU A 116 9.67 -0.55 -9.66
N TRP A 117 8.68 0.17 -10.19
CA TRP A 117 7.74 -0.38 -11.16
C TRP A 117 8.45 -0.86 -12.44
N ASN A 118 9.38 -0.06 -12.94
CA ASN A 118 10.19 -0.44 -14.10
C ASN A 118 11.07 -1.66 -13.81
N PHE A 119 11.62 -1.77 -12.60
CA PHE A 119 12.38 -2.94 -12.18
C PHE A 119 11.51 -4.20 -12.18
N LEU A 120 10.35 -4.18 -11.52
CA LEU A 120 9.42 -5.33 -11.50
C LEU A 120 8.95 -5.70 -12.91
N ASP A 121 8.68 -4.72 -13.78
CA ASP A 121 8.27 -4.97 -15.16
C ASP A 121 9.38 -5.62 -16.01
N ASN A 122 10.64 -5.48 -15.60
CA ASN A 122 11.82 -6.02 -16.29
C ASN A 122 12.44 -7.24 -15.60
N LEU A 123 11.83 -7.78 -14.54
CA LEU A 123 12.21 -9.06 -13.93
C LEU A 123 11.75 -10.22 -14.82
N ILE A 124 12.45 -10.39 -15.95
CA ILE A 124 12.18 -11.40 -16.97
C ILE A 124 13.48 -12.15 -17.34
N PRO A 125 13.40 -13.38 -17.89
CA PRO A 125 14.58 -14.13 -18.27
C PRO A 125 15.37 -13.42 -19.39
N GLY A 126 16.70 -13.59 -19.39
CA GLY A 126 17.63 -12.94 -20.32
C GLY A 126 17.97 -11.48 -19.97
N ARG A 127 17.61 -11.00 -18.77
CA ARG A 127 17.89 -9.62 -18.29
C ARG A 127 18.45 -9.58 -16.87
N SER A 128 19.16 -10.62 -16.44
CA SER A 128 19.77 -10.71 -15.11
C SER A 128 20.69 -9.52 -14.81
N GLU A 129 21.60 -9.14 -15.73
CA GLU A 129 22.54 -8.02 -15.52
C GLU A 129 21.81 -6.68 -15.29
N TYR A 130 20.78 -6.39 -16.08
CA TYR A 130 19.97 -5.19 -15.89
C TYR A 130 19.22 -5.22 -14.56
N SER A 131 18.67 -6.38 -14.18
CA SER A 131 17.92 -6.58 -12.95
C SER A 131 18.80 -6.35 -11.72
N VAL A 132 19.99 -6.95 -11.65
CA VAL A 132 20.95 -6.76 -10.52
C VAL A 132 21.37 -5.29 -10.41
N LYS A 133 21.79 -4.67 -11.52
CA LYS A 133 22.17 -3.25 -11.52
C LYS A 133 21.04 -2.33 -11.05
N THR A 134 19.81 -2.65 -11.42
CA THR A 134 18.64 -1.85 -11.03
C THR A 134 18.24 -2.11 -9.59
N LEU A 135 18.38 -3.35 -9.10
CA LEU A 135 18.15 -3.72 -7.71
C LEU A 135 19.02 -2.87 -6.77
N HIS A 136 20.35 -2.85 -6.95
CA HIS A 136 21.23 -2.05 -6.08
C HIS A 136 20.89 -0.55 -6.09
N LYS A 137 20.51 0.01 -7.24
CA LYS A 137 20.05 1.42 -7.31
C LYS A 137 18.78 1.68 -6.50
N ILE A 138 17.92 0.68 -6.35
CA ILE A 138 16.72 0.78 -5.51
C ILE A 138 17.12 0.63 -4.04
N LEU A 139 18.04 -0.28 -3.72
CA LEU A 139 18.53 -0.51 -2.36
C LEU A 139 19.24 0.70 -1.75
N GLU A 140 19.80 1.60 -2.56
CA GLU A 140 20.31 2.89 -2.09
C GLU A 140 19.24 3.78 -1.41
N LYS A 141 17.96 3.57 -1.70
CA LYS A 141 16.86 4.45 -1.27
C LYS A 141 15.74 3.75 -0.50
N GLU A 142 15.57 2.46 -0.71
CA GLU A 142 14.49 1.66 -0.14
C GLU A 142 15.08 0.44 0.59
N PRO A 143 14.50 0.03 1.73
CA PRO A 143 15.00 -1.12 2.48
C PRO A 143 14.83 -2.43 1.68
N VAL A 144 15.81 -3.32 1.77
CA VAL A 144 15.85 -4.59 1.03
C VAL A 144 14.62 -5.47 1.30
N GLU A 145 14.12 -5.50 2.52
CA GLU A 145 12.96 -6.29 2.93
C GLU A 145 11.69 -5.82 2.22
N PHE A 146 11.57 -4.51 2.01
CA PHE A 146 10.46 -3.93 1.26
C PHE A 146 10.52 -4.34 -0.22
N VAL A 147 11.70 -4.21 -0.84
CA VAL A 147 11.91 -4.61 -2.23
C VAL A 147 11.63 -6.11 -2.41
N PHE A 148 12.14 -6.94 -1.50
CA PHE A 148 11.89 -8.38 -1.47
C PHE A 148 10.39 -8.70 -1.40
N SER A 149 9.64 -8.04 -0.51
CA SER A 149 8.19 -8.26 -0.38
C SER A 149 7.44 -7.94 -1.67
N LEU A 150 7.88 -6.92 -2.41
CA LEU A 150 7.30 -6.52 -3.69
C LEU A 150 7.64 -7.53 -4.80
N ILE A 151 8.87 -8.04 -4.83
CA ILE A 151 9.29 -9.11 -5.74
C ILE A 151 8.45 -10.37 -5.50
N ALA A 152 8.33 -10.81 -4.24
CA ALA A 152 7.55 -12.00 -3.88
C ALA A 152 6.08 -11.86 -4.26
N ARG A 153 5.47 -10.71 -3.99
CA ARG A 153 4.11 -10.40 -4.41
C ARG A 153 3.97 -10.40 -5.94
N HIS A 154 4.95 -9.83 -6.65
CA HIS A 154 4.93 -9.77 -8.11
C HIS A 154 4.99 -11.17 -8.75
N PHE A 155 5.89 -12.05 -8.29
CA PHE A 155 5.95 -13.43 -8.79
C PHE A 155 4.69 -14.23 -8.48
N LYS A 156 4.06 -14.00 -7.32
CA LYS A 156 2.74 -14.57 -7.00
C LYS A 156 1.66 -14.08 -7.96
N ASP A 157 1.61 -12.78 -8.25
CA ASP A 157 0.67 -12.20 -9.20
C ASP A 157 0.89 -12.76 -10.63
N LEU A 158 2.15 -12.92 -11.05
CA LEU A 158 2.51 -13.56 -12.32
C LEU A 158 2.01 -15.02 -12.36
N TYR A 159 2.26 -15.80 -11.32
CA TYR A 159 1.81 -17.19 -11.25
C TYR A 159 0.28 -17.29 -11.32
N TRP A 160 -0.44 -16.44 -10.57
CA TRP A 160 -1.89 -16.43 -10.57
C TRP A 160 -2.44 -16.10 -11.97
N VAL A 161 -1.93 -15.05 -12.63
CA VAL A 161 -2.33 -14.71 -14.01
C VAL A 161 -2.01 -15.83 -15.00
N LYS A 162 -0.93 -16.59 -14.80
CA LYS A 162 -0.56 -17.71 -15.66
C LYS A 162 -1.52 -18.90 -15.53
N VAL A 163 -1.96 -19.21 -14.30
CA VAL A 163 -2.80 -20.39 -14.00
C VAL A 163 -4.29 -20.08 -14.18
N ASP A 164 -4.74 -18.93 -13.69
CA ASP A 164 -6.13 -18.51 -13.74
C ASP A 164 -6.25 -16.99 -13.74
N ALA A 165 -6.14 -16.40 -14.94
CA ALA A 165 -6.28 -14.95 -15.11
C ALA A 165 -7.68 -14.43 -14.76
N ALA A 166 -8.73 -15.24 -14.92
CA ALA A 166 -10.11 -14.77 -14.80
C ALA A 166 -10.51 -14.49 -13.34
N SER A 167 -9.98 -15.26 -12.37
CA SER A 167 -10.31 -15.11 -10.95
C SER A 167 -9.55 -14.01 -10.21
N THR A 168 -8.51 -13.43 -10.81
CA THR A 168 -7.63 -12.45 -10.13
C THR A 168 -8.32 -11.13 -9.76
N GLY A 169 -9.37 -10.72 -10.47
CA GLY A 169 -10.03 -9.42 -10.27
C GLY A 169 -9.14 -8.20 -10.53
N PHE A 170 -7.99 -8.36 -11.21
CA PHE A 170 -7.08 -7.24 -11.47
C PHE A 170 -7.64 -6.26 -12.53
N PRO A 171 -7.31 -4.95 -12.42
CA PRO A 171 -7.62 -3.99 -13.47
C PRO A 171 -7.00 -4.40 -14.82
N PHE A 172 -7.69 -4.07 -15.92
CA PHE A 172 -7.30 -4.46 -17.28
C PHE A 172 -5.85 -4.08 -17.65
N TRP A 173 -5.38 -2.90 -17.25
CA TRP A 173 -4.02 -2.45 -17.52
C TRP A 173 -2.96 -3.31 -16.82
N LYS A 174 -3.20 -3.69 -15.55
CA LYS A 174 -2.29 -4.55 -14.76
C LYS A 174 -2.31 -5.96 -15.34
N MET A 175 -3.50 -6.44 -15.70
CA MET A 175 -3.68 -7.74 -16.36
C MET A 175 -2.86 -7.86 -17.64
N ASN A 176 -2.91 -6.87 -18.53
CA ASN A 176 -2.18 -6.91 -19.80
C ASN A 176 -0.67 -6.89 -19.60
N LYS A 177 -0.17 -6.09 -18.66
CA LYS A 177 1.25 -6.07 -18.29
C LYS A 177 1.71 -7.44 -17.77
N LEU A 178 0.99 -8.00 -16.80
CA LEU A 178 1.31 -9.30 -16.24
C LEU A 178 1.22 -10.40 -17.29
N LYS A 179 0.21 -10.42 -18.16
CA LYS A 179 0.10 -11.38 -19.28
C LYS A 179 1.31 -11.32 -20.22
N SER A 180 1.80 -10.12 -20.54
CA SER A 180 3.02 -9.97 -21.35
C SER A 180 4.23 -10.58 -20.66
N GLN A 181 4.40 -10.37 -19.35
CA GLN A 181 5.51 -10.93 -18.59
C GLN A 181 5.39 -12.45 -18.42
N THR A 182 4.22 -12.96 -18.05
CA THR A 182 3.99 -14.40 -17.85
C THR A 182 4.16 -15.22 -19.13
N SER A 183 4.05 -14.60 -20.31
CA SER A 183 4.37 -15.25 -21.59
C SER A 183 5.84 -15.72 -21.67
N LYS A 184 6.74 -15.06 -20.94
CA LYS A 184 8.19 -15.36 -20.93
C LYS A 184 8.58 -16.41 -19.89
N PHE A 185 7.62 -16.88 -19.09
CA PHE A 185 7.85 -17.88 -18.06
C PHE A 185 6.94 -19.09 -18.25
N THR A 186 7.43 -20.26 -17.84
CA THR A 186 6.60 -21.45 -17.61
C THR A 186 5.96 -21.37 -16.22
N SER A 187 4.82 -22.03 -16.02
CA SER A 187 4.15 -22.11 -14.72
C SER A 187 5.05 -22.77 -13.67
N GLU A 188 5.78 -23.81 -14.06
CA GLU A 188 6.76 -24.50 -13.22
C GLU A 188 7.90 -23.58 -12.78
N LYS A 189 8.45 -22.78 -13.70
CA LYS A 189 9.52 -21.82 -13.37
C LYS A 189 9.01 -20.75 -12.40
N LEU A 190 7.80 -20.22 -12.60
CA LEU A 190 7.19 -19.28 -11.64
C LEU A 190 6.97 -19.90 -10.26
N ARG A 191 6.51 -21.16 -10.21
CA ARG A 191 6.37 -21.89 -8.94
C ARG A 191 7.71 -22.07 -8.24
N GLN A 192 8.74 -22.47 -8.98
CA GLN A 192 10.11 -22.61 -8.44
C GLN A 192 10.62 -21.28 -7.88
N PHE A 193 10.39 -20.16 -8.57
CA PHE A 193 10.72 -18.83 -8.06
C PHE A 193 10.05 -18.54 -6.72
N ILE A 194 8.75 -18.79 -6.61
CA ILE A 194 7.99 -18.58 -5.37
C ILE A 194 8.53 -19.47 -4.24
N ASP A 195 8.83 -20.73 -4.53
CA ASP A 195 9.39 -21.68 -3.56
C ASP A 195 10.78 -21.22 -3.07
N LEU A 196 11.63 -20.70 -3.98
CA LEU A 196 12.96 -20.16 -3.63
C LEU A 196 12.83 -18.88 -2.78
N LEU A 197 11.95 -17.95 -3.15
CA LEU A 197 11.70 -16.74 -2.37
C LEU A 197 11.18 -17.07 -0.97
N SER A 198 10.29 -18.07 -0.85
CA SER A 198 9.79 -18.54 0.45
C SER A 198 10.91 -19.11 1.33
N LYS A 199 11.82 -19.91 0.77
CA LYS A 199 12.98 -20.42 1.51
C LYS A 199 13.92 -19.30 1.96
N MET A 200 14.19 -18.35 1.09
CA MET A 200 15.00 -17.17 1.38
C MET A 200 14.44 -16.35 2.55
N ASP A 201 13.12 -16.13 2.59
CA ASP A 201 12.46 -15.43 3.70
C ASP A 201 12.70 -16.11 5.06
N ILE A 202 12.64 -17.45 5.09
CA ILE A 202 12.91 -18.25 6.29
C ILE A 202 14.40 -18.15 6.69
N GLU A 203 15.31 -18.28 5.74
CA GLU A 203 16.75 -18.25 6.00
C GLU A 203 17.21 -16.87 6.53
N VAL A 204 16.69 -15.79 5.94
CA VAL A 204 16.96 -14.42 6.40
C VAL A 204 16.39 -14.18 7.79
N LYS A 205 15.13 -14.57 8.05
CA LYS A 205 14.51 -14.43 9.39
C LYS A 205 15.18 -15.29 10.46
N THR A 206 15.87 -16.35 10.07
CA THR A 206 16.66 -17.19 10.97
C THR A 206 18.14 -16.80 11.03
N SER A 207 18.51 -15.63 10.46
CA SER A 207 19.88 -15.10 10.43
C SER A 207 20.91 -16.03 9.78
N LYS A 208 20.47 -16.88 8.85
CA LYS A 208 21.32 -17.84 8.14
C LYS A 208 21.88 -17.30 6.83
N ALA A 209 21.29 -16.23 6.29
CA ALA A 209 21.68 -15.65 5.01
C ALA A 209 21.49 -14.13 5.01
N ASN A 210 22.21 -13.43 4.13
CA ASN A 210 22.00 -12.02 3.82
C ASN A 210 20.99 -11.90 2.67
N LEU A 211 19.96 -11.07 2.86
CA LEU A 211 18.87 -10.95 1.89
C LEU A 211 19.30 -10.32 0.56
N GLU A 212 20.26 -9.40 0.56
CA GLU A 212 20.76 -8.75 -0.65
C GLU A 212 21.52 -9.76 -1.53
N ASP A 213 22.46 -10.49 -0.92
CA ASP A 213 23.28 -11.49 -1.62
C ASP A 213 22.42 -12.63 -2.20
N GLU A 214 21.43 -13.10 -1.44
CA GLU A 214 20.51 -14.15 -1.87
C GLU A 214 19.59 -13.68 -3.01
N LEU A 215 19.16 -12.42 -2.99
CA LEU A 215 18.39 -11.83 -4.10
C LEU A 215 19.22 -11.73 -5.37
N ASP A 216 20.48 -11.30 -5.28
CA ASP A 216 21.38 -11.26 -6.43
C ASP A 216 21.61 -12.65 -7.01
N LEU A 217 21.90 -13.64 -6.15
CA LEU A 217 22.06 -15.03 -6.55
C LEU A 217 20.82 -15.60 -7.22
N LEU A 218 19.63 -15.31 -6.69
CA LEU A 218 18.36 -15.75 -7.25
C LEU A 218 18.12 -15.12 -8.63
N ILE A 219 18.34 -13.81 -8.76
CA ILE A 219 18.17 -13.08 -10.02
C ILE A 219 19.14 -13.61 -11.07
N ILE A 220 20.42 -13.79 -10.72
CA ILE A 220 21.44 -14.27 -11.65
C ILE A 220 21.10 -15.70 -12.10
N LYS A 221 20.89 -16.63 -11.16
CA LYS A 221 20.70 -18.06 -11.49
C LYS A 221 19.39 -18.36 -12.22
N GLN A 222 18.35 -17.57 -11.99
CA GLN A 222 17.02 -17.90 -12.51
C GLN A 222 16.58 -17.01 -13.68
N LEU A 223 17.21 -15.83 -13.86
CA LEU A 223 16.93 -14.91 -14.96
C LEU A 223 18.06 -14.81 -16.00
N GLU A 224 19.14 -15.58 -15.89
CA GLU A 224 19.94 -15.97 -17.07
C GLU A 224 19.09 -16.74 -18.09
#